data_AF-A0A842LBL8-F1
#
_entry.id   AF-A0A842LBL8-F1
#
_cell.length_a   1.000
_cell.length_b   1.000
_cell.length_c   1.000
_cell.angle_alpha   90.00
_cell.angle_beta   90.00
_cell.angle_gamma   90.00
#
_symmetry.space_group_name_H-M   'P 1'
#
loop_
_entity.id
_entity.type
_entity.pdbx_description
1 polymer ?
#
loop_
_entity_poly.entity_id
_entity_poly.type
_entity_poly.pdbx_seq_one_letter_code
_entity_poly.pdbx_strand_id
1 'polypeptide(L)'
;MRIPRAVNLIAIIIGVIVLLEGLALVNLAAPMRIDGIGGIRESTVSLGGLQLFLLGLLFLVSIWLRKRDWGMGKRREMLSLLFTVLPFLIATIIAIEGIVIASMAGAVYWEGIGGIRKFWIGAAGCQLFVLGVGGLLTSRFADTPLRTIGLSRIFGILVSMVLAAEGLFVISIAGRTSIEGIGGIMRSTFVYAGIQLLILALILLCAWSLKDGILAIKGRKILGQRAIHVLSIIISIIIAVEGVILAIKCGRMSIEGIGGILERTVVASGAQLFALGLLSASLWILNREILLRMRAAEIVAIVASIAIASEGLLVMGLAAPANVQSIGGIAASTVNTAGMQLLALGIITLIAWLAKNFASEILNERPIIAKIASYIIIIVTFIVAVESLFVMNFASVTTIKSAGTLTANTILIGGVQLFILAIVQPIILTMPFISVDAKTFKTAFAVSLFLVLMVPPALIL
;
A
#
# COMPACT_ATOMS: atom_id res chain seq x y z
N MET A 1 -26.48 5.71 24.62
CA MET A 1 -25.85 5.01 23.48
C MET A 1 -24.35 5.24 23.55
N ARG A 2 -23.52 4.22 23.88
CA ARG A 2 -22.05 4.40 23.88
C ARG A 2 -21.56 4.39 22.43
N ILE A 3 -20.86 5.45 22.03
CA ILE A 3 -20.26 5.61 20.68
C ILE A 3 -19.50 4.32 20.32
N PRO A 4 -19.70 3.75 19.13
CA PRO A 4 -18.94 2.57 18.72
C PRO A 4 -17.44 2.91 18.74
N ARG A 5 -16.65 2.14 19.49
CA ARG A 5 -15.18 2.20 19.39
C ARG A 5 -14.81 2.11 17.91
N ALA A 6 -13.98 3.01 17.38
CA ALA A 6 -13.79 3.16 15.94
C ALA A 6 -13.33 1.89 15.19
N VAL A 7 -12.71 0.90 15.86
CA VAL A 7 -12.46 -0.44 15.28
C VAL A 7 -13.76 -1.13 14.86
N ASN A 8 -14.81 -1.00 15.65
CA ASN A 8 -16.13 -1.56 15.32
C ASN A 8 -16.79 -0.84 14.15
N LEU A 9 -16.53 0.46 13.97
CA LEU A 9 -17.06 1.18 12.81
C LEU A 9 -16.43 0.64 11.53
N ILE A 10 -15.11 0.42 11.51
CA ILE A 10 -14.41 -0.19 10.38
C ILE A 10 -14.95 -1.60 10.11
N ALA A 11 -15.14 -2.41 11.17
CA ALA A 11 -15.72 -3.74 11.03
C ALA A 11 -17.14 -3.71 10.44
N ILE A 12 -17.97 -2.76 10.87
CA ILE A 12 -19.32 -2.56 10.32
C ILE A 12 -19.23 -2.16 8.84
N ILE A 13 -18.35 -1.22 8.48
CA ILE A 13 -18.16 -0.79 7.09
C ILE A 13 -17.75 -1.99 6.22
N ILE A 14 -16.78 -2.79 6.66
CA ILE A 14 -16.34 -4.00 5.94
C ILE A 14 -17.53 -4.96 5.75
N GLY A 15 -18.29 -5.24 6.83
CA GLY A 15 -19.45 -6.13 6.75
C GLY A 15 -20.53 -5.61 5.79
N VAL A 16 -20.77 -4.30 5.76
CA VAL A 16 -21.71 -3.67 4.83
C VAL A 16 -21.22 -3.76 3.38
N ILE A 17 -19.94 -3.50 3.12
CA ILE A 17 -19.36 -3.60 1.76
C ILE A 17 -19.52 -5.03 1.24
N VAL A 18 -19.12 -6.04 2.03
CA VAL A 18 -19.25 -7.46 1.67
C VAL A 18 -20.70 -7.84 1.39
N LEU A 19 -21.63 -7.36 2.23
CA LEU A 19 -23.07 -7.59 2.05
C LEU A 19 -23.57 -6.99 0.73
N LEU A 20 -23.21 -5.74 0.43
CA LEU A 20 -23.64 -5.04 -0.78
C LEU A 20 -23.04 -5.65 -2.04
N GLU A 21 -21.77 -6.06 -2.00
CA GLU A 21 -21.11 -6.77 -3.12
C GLU A 21 -21.79 -8.11 -3.39
N GLY A 22 -22.14 -8.87 -2.34
CA GLY A 22 -22.89 -10.11 -2.49
C GLY A 22 -24.26 -9.89 -3.14
N LEU A 23 -25.01 -8.88 -2.69
CA LEU A 23 -26.30 -8.53 -3.28
C LEU A 23 -26.17 -8.07 -4.74
N ALA A 24 -25.14 -7.28 -5.06
CA ALA A 24 -24.87 -6.86 -6.42
C ALA A 24 -24.57 -8.06 -7.33
N LEU A 25 -23.79 -9.04 -6.87
CA LEU A 25 -23.51 -10.27 -7.62
C LEU A 25 -24.77 -11.11 -7.86
N VAL A 26 -25.69 -11.19 -6.89
CA VAL A 26 -26.99 -11.87 -7.08
C VAL A 26 -27.82 -11.17 -8.14
N ASN A 27 -27.92 -9.84 -8.07
CA ASN A 27 -28.75 -9.05 -8.98
C ASN A 27 -28.21 -9.00 -10.42
N LEU A 28 -26.89 -9.09 -10.57
CA LEU A 28 -26.23 -9.07 -11.87
C LEU A 28 -25.94 -10.46 -12.42
N ALA A 29 -26.29 -11.52 -11.67
CA ALA A 29 -25.99 -12.89 -12.04
C ALA A 29 -26.48 -13.19 -13.46
N ALA A 30 -25.56 -13.63 -14.30
CA ALA A 30 -25.87 -14.18 -15.62
C ALA A 30 -24.89 -15.33 -15.90
N PRO A 31 -25.13 -16.15 -16.94
CA PRO A 31 -24.15 -17.12 -17.38
C PRO A 31 -22.82 -16.45 -17.70
N MET A 32 -21.73 -17.03 -17.19
CA MET A 32 -20.38 -16.55 -17.39
C MET A 32 -19.53 -17.63 -18.04
N ARG A 33 -18.56 -17.26 -18.85
CA ARG A 33 -17.53 -18.20 -19.34
C ARG A 33 -16.16 -17.65 -18.98
N ILE A 34 -15.41 -18.42 -18.19
CA ILE A 34 -14.01 -18.11 -17.88
C ILE A 34 -13.12 -18.84 -18.90
N ASP A 35 -12.27 -18.09 -19.61
CA ASP A 35 -11.27 -18.69 -20.49
C ASP A 35 -10.32 -19.62 -19.71
N GLY A 36 -10.17 -20.85 -20.21
CA GLY A 36 -9.33 -21.90 -19.61
C GLY A 36 -10.01 -22.72 -18.50
N ILE A 37 -11.24 -22.38 -18.08
CA ILE A 37 -11.99 -23.15 -17.07
C ILE A 37 -13.29 -23.70 -17.67
N GLY A 38 -14.06 -22.86 -18.37
CA GLY A 38 -15.34 -23.24 -18.97
C GLY A 38 -16.50 -22.34 -18.56
N GLY A 39 -17.73 -22.81 -18.83
CA GLY A 39 -18.96 -22.10 -18.51
C GLY A 39 -19.37 -22.26 -17.05
N ILE A 40 -19.69 -21.15 -16.40
CA ILE A 40 -20.32 -21.04 -15.09
C ILE A 40 -21.77 -20.67 -15.30
N ARG A 41 -22.67 -21.47 -14.73
CA ARG A 41 -24.11 -21.21 -14.81
C ARG A 41 -24.47 -20.00 -13.98
N GLU A 42 -25.48 -19.26 -14.41
CA GLU A 42 -26.06 -18.14 -13.66
C GLU A 42 -26.37 -18.52 -12.20
N SER A 43 -26.95 -19.70 -11.98
CA SER A 43 -27.26 -20.18 -10.63
C SER A 43 -26.02 -20.30 -9.74
N THR A 44 -24.85 -20.65 -10.29
CA THR A 44 -23.59 -20.71 -9.54
C THR A 44 -23.11 -19.31 -9.18
N VAL A 45 -23.22 -18.34 -10.09
CA VAL A 45 -22.88 -16.94 -9.83
C VAL A 45 -23.79 -16.35 -8.74
N SER A 46 -25.10 -16.58 -8.88
CA SER A 46 -26.10 -16.16 -7.92
C SER A 46 -25.87 -16.79 -6.54
N LEU A 47 -25.54 -18.09 -6.47
CA LEU A 47 -25.20 -18.76 -5.21
C LEU A 47 -23.93 -18.19 -4.57
N GLY A 48 -22.90 -17.86 -5.36
CA GLY A 48 -21.69 -17.18 -4.86
C GLY A 48 -22.00 -15.79 -4.29
N GLY A 49 -22.82 -15.01 -4.99
CA GLY A 49 -23.30 -13.71 -4.49
C GLY A 49 -24.13 -13.84 -3.20
N LEU A 50 -25.02 -14.83 -3.14
CA LEU A 50 -25.84 -15.11 -1.96
C LEU A 50 -24.98 -15.55 -0.78
N GLN A 51 -23.97 -16.40 -1.00
CA GLN A 51 -23.00 -16.78 0.01
C GLN A 51 -22.27 -15.55 0.57
N LEU A 52 -21.76 -14.67 -0.29
CA LEU A 52 -21.08 -13.45 0.13
C LEU A 52 -22.00 -12.51 0.92
N PHE A 53 -23.25 -12.35 0.47
CA PHE A 53 -24.28 -11.61 1.17
C PHE A 53 -24.54 -12.15 2.59
N LEU A 54 -24.70 -13.48 2.71
CA LEU A 54 -24.93 -14.14 3.99
C LEU A 54 -23.70 -14.04 4.91
N LEU A 55 -22.49 -14.16 4.38
CA LEU A 55 -21.26 -13.95 5.14
C LEU A 55 -21.17 -12.52 5.67
N GLY A 56 -21.46 -11.52 4.85
CA GLY A 56 -21.52 -10.11 5.27
C GLY A 56 -22.56 -9.86 6.37
N LEU A 57 -23.77 -10.42 6.22
CA LEU A 57 -24.83 -10.35 7.21
C LEU A 57 -24.43 -11.02 8.53
N LEU A 58 -23.90 -12.24 8.48
CA LEU A 58 -23.44 -12.98 9.65
C LEU A 58 -22.28 -12.26 10.36
N PHE A 59 -21.39 -11.61 9.60
CA PHE A 59 -20.32 -10.79 10.17
C PHE A 59 -20.88 -9.60 10.95
N LEU A 60 -21.85 -8.88 10.39
CA LEU A 60 -22.52 -7.76 11.07
C LEU A 60 -23.29 -8.21 12.32
N VAL A 61 -24.07 -9.29 12.18
CA VAL A 61 -24.86 -9.87 13.28
C VAL A 61 -23.94 -10.33 14.41
N SER A 62 -22.84 -11.01 14.10
CA SER A 62 -21.89 -11.47 15.11
C SER A 62 -21.19 -10.33 15.85
N ILE A 63 -20.81 -9.24 15.15
CA ILE A 63 -20.27 -8.02 15.80
C ILE A 63 -21.31 -7.37 16.71
N TRP A 64 -22.58 -7.33 16.29
CA TRP A 64 -23.66 -6.75 17.08
C TRP A 64 -23.97 -7.60 18.32
N LEU A 65 -24.11 -8.93 18.14
CA LEU A 65 -24.39 -9.89 19.20
C LEU A 65 -23.28 -10.01 20.23
N ARG A 66 -22.01 -9.81 19.83
CA ARG A 66 -20.86 -9.75 20.74
C ARG A 66 -21.01 -8.66 21.82
N LYS A 67 -21.75 -7.58 21.54
CA LYS A 67 -21.94 -6.46 22.47
C LYS A 67 -23.17 -6.61 23.37
N ARG A 68 -24.03 -7.58 23.10
CA ARG A 68 -25.24 -7.79 23.89
C ARG A 68 -24.87 -8.38 25.24
N ASP A 69 -25.52 -7.91 26.30
CA ASP A 69 -25.40 -8.56 27.61
C ASP A 69 -26.29 -9.80 27.62
N TRP A 70 -25.68 -10.97 27.77
CA TRP A 70 -26.35 -12.28 27.64
C TRP A 70 -26.82 -12.85 28.99
N GLY A 71 -26.78 -12.07 30.07
CA GLY A 71 -27.16 -12.53 31.41
C GLY A 71 -26.14 -13.46 32.08
N MET A 72 -26.38 -13.89 33.32
CA MET A 72 -25.43 -14.74 34.07
C MET A 72 -25.63 -16.24 33.80
N GLY A 73 -24.53 -16.98 33.54
CA GLY A 73 -24.52 -18.47 33.48
C GLY A 73 -23.56 -19.06 32.43
N LYS A 74 -23.39 -20.40 32.42
CA LYS A 74 -22.54 -21.14 31.46
C LYS A 74 -22.89 -20.89 29.99
N ARG A 75 -24.15 -20.58 29.67
CA ARG A 75 -24.59 -20.19 28.31
C ARG A 75 -23.91 -18.91 27.82
N ARG A 76 -23.56 -17.98 28.72
CA ARG A 76 -22.86 -16.73 28.36
C ARG A 76 -21.47 -17.02 27.82
N GLU A 77 -20.74 -17.95 28.43
CA GLU A 77 -19.36 -18.25 28.05
C GLU A 77 -19.28 -18.88 26.66
N MET A 78 -20.16 -19.85 26.36
CA MET A 78 -20.26 -20.45 25.03
C MET A 78 -20.69 -19.44 23.96
N LEU A 79 -21.73 -18.64 24.22
CA LEU A 79 -22.21 -17.64 23.25
C LEU A 79 -21.17 -16.53 23.03
N SER A 80 -20.50 -16.09 24.09
CA SER A 80 -19.42 -15.10 23.99
C SER A 80 -18.24 -15.64 23.19
N LEU A 81 -17.84 -16.90 23.40
CA LEU A 81 -16.79 -17.53 22.61
C LEU A 81 -17.21 -17.63 21.14
N LEU A 82 -18.43 -18.11 20.87
CA LEU A 82 -18.97 -18.23 19.52
C LEU A 82 -18.95 -16.89 18.78
N PHE A 83 -19.49 -15.81 19.37
CA PHE A 83 -19.52 -14.48 18.73
C PHE A 83 -18.15 -13.77 18.71
N THR A 84 -17.15 -14.30 19.41
CA THR A 84 -15.76 -13.83 19.30
C THR A 84 -15.03 -14.53 18.16
N VAL A 85 -15.26 -15.84 17.97
CA VAL A 85 -14.60 -16.66 16.94
C VAL A 85 -15.29 -16.53 15.58
N LEU A 86 -16.62 -16.40 15.55
CA LEU A 86 -17.40 -16.38 14.31
C LEU A 86 -17.00 -15.25 13.34
N PRO A 87 -16.81 -13.98 13.76
CA PRO A 87 -16.30 -12.93 12.87
C PRO A 87 -14.94 -13.30 12.25
N PHE A 88 -14.07 -13.94 13.04
CA PHE A 88 -12.74 -14.36 12.57
C PHE A 88 -12.83 -15.46 11.51
N LEU A 89 -13.69 -16.46 11.71
CA LEU A 89 -13.91 -17.51 10.71
C LEU A 89 -14.49 -16.95 9.42
N ILE A 90 -15.51 -16.08 9.50
CA ILE A 90 -16.13 -15.45 8.33
C ILE A 90 -15.10 -14.63 7.55
N ALA A 91 -14.33 -13.80 8.23
CA ALA A 91 -13.30 -12.99 7.60
C ALA A 91 -12.18 -13.84 6.97
N THR A 92 -11.87 -15.01 7.56
CA THR A 92 -10.93 -15.97 6.97
C THR A 92 -11.48 -16.56 5.67
N ILE A 93 -12.76 -16.95 5.66
CA ILE A 93 -13.43 -17.48 4.47
C ILE A 93 -13.40 -16.44 3.34
N ILE A 94 -13.77 -15.19 3.63
CA ILE A 94 -13.74 -14.09 2.65
C ILE A 94 -12.32 -13.87 2.11
N ALA A 95 -11.29 -13.93 2.97
CA ALA A 95 -9.91 -13.78 2.53
C ALA A 95 -9.46 -14.93 1.59
N ILE A 96 -9.86 -16.16 1.91
CA ILE A 96 -9.59 -17.34 1.07
C ILE A 96 -10.31 -17.23 -0.26
N GLU A 97 -11.59 -16.83 -0.27
CA GLU A 97 -12.35 -16.59 -1.50
C GLU A 97 -11.68 -15.53 -2.38
N GLY A 98 -11.20 -14.44 -1.79
CA GLY A 98 -10.43 -13.42 -2.50
C GLY A 98 -9.18 -13.98 -3.18
N ILE A 99 -8.42 -14.83 -2.48
CA ILE A 99 -7.24 -15.53 -3.04
C ILE A 99 -7.66 -16.45 -4.19
N VAL A 100 -8.73 -17.23 -4.01
CA VAL A 100 -9.22 -18.18 -5.03
C VAL A 100 -9.66 -17.41 -6.28
N ILE A 101 -10.49 -16.38 -6.13
CA ILE A 101 -11.00 -15.56 -7.24
C ILE A 101 -9.83 -14.89 -7.97
N ALA A 102 -8.88 -14.30 -7.24
CA ALA A 102 -7.72 -13.66 -7.85
C ALA A 102 -6.83 -14.69 -8.58
N SER A 103 -6.55 -15.85 -7.98
CA SER A 103 -5.70 -16.88 -8.60
C SER A 103 -6.36 -17.56 -9.82
N MET A 104 -7.70 -17.60 -9.86
CA MET A 104 -8.49 -18.12 -10.97
C MET A 104 -8.87 -17.05 -12.00
N ALA A 105 -8.35 -15.82 -11.88
CA ALA A 105 -8.69 -14.74 -12.79
C ALA A 105 -8.32 -15.11 -14.24
N GLY A 106 -9.35 -15.15 -15.09
CA GLY A 106 -9.27 -15.31 -16.54
C GLY A 106 -10.09 -14.22 -17.22
N ALA A 107 -10.01 -14.13 -18.56
CA ALA A 107 -10.98 -13.32 -19.29
C ALA A 107 -12.37 -13.95 -19.09
N VAL A 108 -13.34 -13.14 -18.68
CA VAL A 108 -14.71 -13.60 -18.45
C VAL A 108 -15.64 -12.96 -19.43
N TYR A 109 -16.35 -13.80 -20.15
CA TYR A 109 -17.46 -13.37 -21.00
C TYR A 109 -18.72 -13.48 -20.18
N TRP A 110 -19.31 -12.34 -19.85
CA TRP A 110 -20.55 -12.24 -19.10
C TRP A 110 -21.67 -11.98 -20.10
N GLU A 111 -22.62 -12.91 -20.19
CA GLU A 111 -23.72 -12.80 -21.15
C GLU A 111 -24.57 -11.55 -20.83
N GLY A 112 -24.80 -10.69 -21.83
CA GLY A 112 -25.52 -9.42 -21.68
C GLY A 112 -24.68 -8.20 -21.27
N ILE A 113 -23.46 -8.38 -20.71
CA ILE A 113 -22.55 -7.28 -20.34
C ILE A 113 -21.35 -7.19 -21.29
N GLY A 114 -20.92 -8.34 -21.84
CA GLY A 114 -19.75 -8.45 -22.72
C GLY A 114 -18.52 -9.01 -22.01
N GLY A 115 -17.36 -8.83 -22.63
CA GLY A 115 -16.08 -9.35 -22.11
C GLY A 115 -15.54 -8.48 -20.97
N ILE A 116 -15.52 -9.02 -19.75
CA ILE A 116 -14.77 -8.47 -18.62
C ILE A 116 -13.33 -8.95 -18.71
N ARG A 117 -12.41 -7.99 -18.83
CA ARG A 117 -10.98 -8.30 -18.89
C ARG A 117 -10.51 -8.92 -17.59
N LYS A 118 -9.58 -9.87 -17.71
CA LYS A 118 -8.89 -10.57 -16.61
C LYS A 118 -8.43 -9.64 -15.47
N PHE A 119 -7.98 -8.44 -15.81
CA PHE A 119 -7.58 -7.39 -14.88
C PHE A 119 -8.65 -7.10 -13.81
N TRP A 120 -9.91 -6.93 -14.19
CA TRP A 120 -10.97 -6.51 -13.28
C TRP A 120 -11.38 -7.62 -12.30
N ILE A 121 -11.32 -8.86 -12.75
CA ILE A 121 -11.63 -10.02 -11.89
C ILE A 121 -10.51 -10.24 -10.88
N GLY A 122 -9.26 -10.09 -11.33
CA GLY A 122 -8.11 -10.07 -10.44
C GLY A 122 -8.23 -9.00 -9.36
N ALA A 123 -8.61 -7.78 -9.75
CA ALA A 123 -8.82 -6.66 -8.82
C ALA A 123 -9.94 -6.96 -7.81
N ALA A 124 -11.07 -7.52 -8.25
CA ALA A 124 -12.17 -7.90 -7.37
C ALA A 124 -11.74 -8.97 -6.34
N GLY A 125 -10.99 -10.00 -6.76
CA GLY A 125 -10.43 -11.00 -5.85
C GLY A 125 -9.47 -10.38 -4.83
N CYS A 126 -8.63 -9.44 -5.25
CA CYS A 126 -7.72 -8.71 -4.35
C CYS A 126 -8.48 -7.83 -3.35
N GLN A 127 -9.53 -7.15 -3.78
CA GLN A 127 -10.41 -6.38 -2.90
C GLN A 127 -11.07 -7.27 -1.85
N LEU A 128 -11.63 -8.41 -2.24
CA LEU A 128 -12.20 -9.39 -1.29
C LEU A 128 -11.15 -9.89 -0.30
N PHE A 129 -9.92 -10.17 -0.77
CA PHE A 129 -8.82 -10.54 0.12
C PHE A 129 -8.53 -9.44 1.16
N VAL A 130 -8.45 -8.17 0.73
CA VAL A 130 -8.23 -7.01 1.62
C VAL A 130 -9.38 -6.87 2.63
N LEU A 131 -10.63 -7.04 2.20
CA LEU A 131 -11.80 -7.00 3.08
C LEU A 131 -11.77 -8.13 4.11
N GLY A 132 -11.44 -9.35 3.69
CA GLY A 132 -11.29 -10.51 4.58
C GLY A 132 -10.18 -10.30 5.61
N VAL A 133 -8.98 -9.90 5.18
CA VAL A 133 -7.87 -9.60 6.09
C VAL A 133 -8.20 -8.43 7.03
N GLY A 134 -8.82 -7.36 6.52
CA GLY A 134 -9.32 -6.24 7.33
C GLY A 134 -10.34 -6.70 8.38
N GLY A 135 -11.23 -7.62 8.01
CA GLY A 135 -12.18 -8.27 8.91
C GLY A 135 -11.49 -9.06 10.02
N LEU A 136 -10.42 -9.81 9.71
CA LEU A 136 -9.63 -10.55 10.70
C LEU A 136 -8.98 -9.62 11.72
N LEU A 137 -8.40 -8.53 11.23
CA LEU A 137 -7.68 -7.56 12.05
C LEU A 137 -8.64 -6.79 12.94
N THR A 138 -9.78 -6.33 12.41
CA THR A 138 -10.80 -5.66 13.21
C THR A 138 -11.40 -6.60 14.26
N SER A 139 -11.59 -7.88 13.93
CA SER A 139 -12.06 -8.91 14.87
C SER A 139 -11.06 -9.14 16.01
N ARG A 140 -9.76 -9.23 15.67
CA ARG A 140 -8.65 -9.36 16.63
C ARG A 140 -8.57 -8.17 17.57
N PHE A 141 -8.73 -6.96 17.05
CA PHE A 141 -8.57 -5.72 17.82
C PHE A 141 -9.88 -5.15 18.35
N ALA A 142 -11.01 -5.85 18.23
CA ALA A 142 -12.34 -5.34 18.58
C ALA A 142 -12.45 -4.84 20.04
N ASP A 143 -11.79 -5.52 20.97
CA ASP A 143 -11.78 -5.14 22.39
C ASP A 143 -10.64 -4.19 22.76
N THR A 144 -9.69 -3.98 21.84
CA THR A 144 -8.51 -3.16 22.06
C THR A 144 -8.82 -1.70 21.67
N PRO A 145 -8.71 -0.73 22.58
CA PRO A 145 -8.88 0.66 22.19
C PRO A 145 -7.80 1.07 21.17
N LEU A 146 -8.16 1.83 20.13
CA LEU A 146 -7.22 2.24 19.07
C LEU A 146 -5.94 2.90 19.60
N ARG A 147 -6.03 3.63 20.72
CA ARG A 147 -4.89 4.26 21.38
C ARG A 147 -3.85 3.24 21.86
N THR A 148 -4.25 2.01 22.20
CA THR A 148 -3.31 0.98 22.70
C THR A 148 -2.72 0.11 21.60
N ILE A 149 -3.32 0.04 20.40
CA ILE A 149 -2.76 -0.69 19.25
C ILE A 149 -1.46 -0.02 18.75
N GLY A 150 -1.43 1.32 18.82
CA GLY A 150 -0.31 2.13 18.32
C GLY A 150 -0.40 2.38 16.83
N LEU A 151 -0.05 3.60 16.41
CA LEU A 151 -0.19 4.03 15.01
C LEU A 151 0.75 3.28 14.07
N SER A 152 2.01 3.02 14.45
CA SER A 152 2.94 2.21 13.63
C SER A 152 2.36 0.87 13.26
N ARG A 153 1.69 0.23 14.22
CA ARG A 153 1.13 -1.09 14.02
C ARG A 153 -0.03 -1.05 13.05
N ILE A 154 -0.95 -0.10 13.20
CA ILE A 154 -2.06 0.08 12.27
C ILE A 154 -1.52 0.31 10.85
N PHE A 155 -0.56 1.23 10.69
CA PHE A 155 0.01 1.52 9.37
C PHE A 155 0.85 0.39 8.81
N GLY A 156 1.65 -0.28 9.63
CA GLY A 156 2.43 -1.43 9.22
C GLY A 156 1.56 -2.57 8.74
N ILE A 157 0.42 -2.80 9.41
CA ILE A 157 -0.61 -3.74 8.98
C ILE A 157 -1.19 -3.31 7.63
N LEU A 158 -1.60 -2.04 7.47
CA LEU A 158 -2.18 -1.55 6.22
C LEU A 158 -1.19 -1.66 5.05
N VAL A 159 0.06 -1.25 5.23
CA VAL A 159 1.12 -1.37 4.21
C VAL A 159 1.33 -2.84 3.83
N SER A 160 1.37 -3.74 4.81
CA SER A 160 1.51 -5.18 4.55
C SER A 160 0.30 -5.76 3.82
N MET A 161 -0.91 -5.27 4.10
CA MET A 161 -2.13 -5.66 3.37
C MET A 161 -2.08 -5.21 1.92
N VAL A 162 -1.67 -3.97 1.66
CA VAL A 162 -1.54 -3.44 0.29
C VAL A 162 -0.50 -4.24 -0.49
N LEU A 163 0.68 -4.50 0.09
CA LEU A 163 1.72 -5.32 -0.53
C LEU A 163 1.23 -6.75 -0.82
N ALA A 164 0.46 -7.35 0.10
CA ALA A 164 -0.11 -8.68 -0.12
C ALA A 164 -1.14 -8.67 -1.25
N ALA A 165 -1.99 -7.64 -1.31
CA ALA A 165 -2.95 -7.45 -2.39
C ALA A 165 -2.24 -7.24 -3.74
N GLU A 166 -1.14 -6.49 -3.79
CA GLU A 166 -0.32 -6.33 -5.00
C GLU A 166 0.29 -7.66 -5.45
N GLY A 167 0.87 -8.45 -4.54
CA GLY A 167 1.37 -9.78 -4.85
C GLY A 167 0.29 -10.70 -5.43
N LEU A 168 -0.89 -10.69 -4.80
CA LEU A 168 -2.06 -11.43 -5.29
C LEU A 168 -2.55 -10.92 -6.65
N PHE A 169 -2.48 -9.61 -6.86
CA PHE A 169 -2.87 -8.98 -8.11
C PHE A 169 -1.92 -9.40 -9.25
N VAL A 170 -0.61 -9.42 -9.01
CA VAL A 170 0.39 -9.93 -9.96
C VAL A 170 0.11 -11.38 -10.33
N ILE A 171 -0.22 -12.24 -9.35
CA ILE A 171 -0.65 -13.63 -9.61
C ILE A 171 -1.89 -13.65 -10.52
N SER A 172 -2.87 -12.80 -10.22
CA SER A 172 -4.15 -12.76 -10.94
C SER A 172 -4.01 -12.38 -12.41
N ILE A 173 -3.15 -11.41 -12.71
CA ILE A 173 -2.95 -10.93 -14.09
C ILE A 173 -1.94 -11.80 -14.85
N ALA A 174 -1.22 -12.71 -14.19
CA ALA A 174 -0.12 -13.47 -14.78
C ALA A 174 -0.51 -14.20 -16.07
N GLY A 175 0.11 -13.81 -17.17
CA GLY A 175 0.01 -14.42 -18.50
C GLY A 175 1.40 -14.51 -19.13
N ARG A 176 1.52 -15.10 -20.33
CA ARG A 176 2.75 -14.93 -21.11
C ARG A 176 2.91 -13.44 -21.37
N THR A 177 4.07 -12.92 -21.01
CA THR A 177 4.32 -11.48 -21.03
C THR A 177 5.44 -11.23 -22.02
N SER A 178 5.26 -10.31 -22.96
CA SER A 178 6.36 -9.80 -23.77
C SER A 178 6.70 -8.40 -23.30
N ILE A 179 7.98 -8.16 -23.01
CA ILE A 179 8.50 -6.85 -22.65
C ILE A 179 9.41 -6.38 -23.76
N GLU A 180 9.11 -5.20 -24.29
CA GLU A 180 9.95 -4.53 -25.29
C GLU A 180 11.39 -4.37 -24.76
N GLY A 181 12.39 -4.79 -25.56
CA GLY A 181 13.81 -4.72 -25.19
C GLY A 181 14.33 -5.86 -24.29
N ILE A 182 13.47 -6.69 -23.69
CA ILE A 182 13.89 -7.85 -22.88
C ILE A 182 13.49 -9.17 -23.56
N GLY A 183 12.30 -9.23 -24.16
CA GLY A 183 11.76 -10.44 -24.81
C GLY A 183 10.60 -11.07 -24.03
N GLY A 184 10.40 -12.36 -24.23
CA GLY A 184 9.28 -13.10 -23.64
C GLY A 184 9.59 -13.60 -22.23
N ILE A 185 8.74 -13.24 -21.27
CA ILE A 185 8.70 -13.77 -19.91
C ILE A 185 7.59 -14.82 -19.82
N MET A 186 7.93 -15.99 -19.29
CA MET A 186 6.97 -17.07 -19.06
C MET A 186 5.94 -16.67 -17.99
N ARG A 187 4.71 -17.16 -18.15
CA ARG A 187 3.64 -16.99 -17.15
C ARG A 187 4.09 -17.44 -15.75
N SER A 188 4.84 -18.54 -15.66
CA SER A 188 5.33 -19.09 -14.40
C SER A 188 6.23 -18.10 -13.64
N THR A 189 7.12 -17.39 -14.33
CA THR A 189 7.98 -16.37 -13.72
C THR A 189 7.17 -15.25 -13.09
N PHE A 190 6.13 -14.77 -13.78
CA PHE A 190 5.24 -13.72 -13.28
C PHE A 190 4.44 -14.20 -12.06
N VAL A 191 3.95 -15.45 -12.10
CA VAL A 191 3.29 -16.09 -10.95
C VAL A 191 4.23 -16.20 -9.76
N TYR A 192 5.48 -16.64 -9.95
CA TYR A 192 6.44 -16.78 -8.86
C TYR A 192 6.82 -15.44 -8.23
N ALA A 193 6.97 -14.38 -9.03
CA ALA A 193 7.19 -13.03 -8.51
C ALA A 193 6.01 -12.56 -7.64
N GLY A 194 4.78 -12.77 -8.11
CA GLY A 194 3.58 -12.45 -7.34
C GLY A 194 3.45 -13.27 -6.05
N ILE A 195 3.76 -14.57 -6.08
CA ILE A 195 3.78 -15.44 -4.90
C ILE A 195 4.85 -14.98 -3.90
N GLN A 196 6.05 -14.65 -4.37
CA GLN A 196 7.13 -14.14 -3.52
C GLN A 196 6.67 -12.88 -2.79
N LEU A 197 6.13 -11.89 -3.52
CA LEU A 197 5.63 -10.65 -2.92
C LEU A 197 4.50 -10.91 -1.92
N LEU A 198 3.54 -11.77 -2.27
CA LEU A 198 2.44 -12.16 -1.38
C LEU A 198 2.97 -12.81 -0.09
N ILE A 199 3.91 -13.75 -0.19
CA ILE A 199 4.48 -14.44 0.98
C ILE A 199 5.25 -13.45 1.87
N LEU A 200 6.11 -12.60 1.29
CA LEU A 200 6.86 -11.59 2.03
C LEU A 200 5.92 -10.63 2.76
N ALA A 201 4.87 -10.17 2.08
CA ALA A 201 3.86 -9.30 2.66
C ALA A 201 3.02 -9.97 3.76
N LEU A 202 2.68 -11.25 3.61
CA LEU A 202 2.00 -12.03 4.65
C LEU A 202 2.90 -12.25 5.87
N ILE A 203 4.21 -12.46 5.68
CA ILE A 203 5.18 -12.52 6.79
C ILE A 203 5.20 -11.18 7.54
N LEU A 204 5.28 -10.05 6.83
CA LEU A 204 5.21 -8.72 7.43
C LEU A 204 3.89 -8.48 8.18
N LEU A 205 2.77 -8.86 7.57
CA LEU A 205 1.44 -8.73 8.17
C LEU A 205 1.33 -9.56 9.45
N CYS A 206 1.83 -10.79 9.44
CA CYS A 206 1.92 -11.65 10.62
C CYS A 206 2.85 -11.03 11.68
N ALA A 207 4.04 -10.55 11.30
CA ALA A 207 4.97 -9.92 12.22
C ALA A 207 4.34 -8.71 12.93
N TRP A 208 3.65 -7.84 12.20
CA TRP A 208 2.91 -6.70 12.76
C TRP A 208 1.72 -7.12 13.62
N SER A 209 0.99 -8.14 13.19
CA SER A 209 -0.14 -8.68 13.92
C SER A 209 0.28 -9.34 15.22
N LEU A 210 1.47 -9.94 15.27
CA LEU A 210 1.95 -10.73 16.40
C LEU A 210 2.95 -10.01 17.32
N LYS A 211 3.36 -8.79 16.97
CA LYS A 211 4.37 -7.98 17.66
C LYS A 211 4.31 -8.03 19.19
N ASP A 212 3.10 -8.03 19.76
CA ASP A 212 2.89 -8.02 21.22
C ASP A 212 2.36 -9.36 21.82
N GLY A 213 1.95 -10.33 20.99
CA GLY A 213 1.03 -11.40 21.41
C GLY A 213 1.60 -12.82 21.51
N ILE A 214 2.48 -13.25 20.60
CA ILE A 214 2.88 -14.68 20.52
C ILE A 214 4.25 -14.98 21.13
N LEU A 215 5.15 -14.00 21.21
CA LEU A 215 6.48 -14.19 21.83
C LEU A 215 6.51 -13.97 23.35
N ALA A 216 5.34 -13.79 23.97
CA ALA A 216 5.19 -13.77 25.42
C ALA A 216 5.16 -15.17 26.06
N ILE A 217 5.46 -16.23 25.30
CA ILE A 217 5.71 -17.58 25.84
C ILE A 217 7.05 -17.54 26.60
N LYS A 218 6.91 -17.52 27.93
CA LYS A 218 7.94 -17.62 28.99
C LYS A 218 9.38 -17.91 28.51
N GLY A 219 10.24 -16.89 28.48
CA GLY A 219 11.70 -17.07 28.68
C GLY A 219 12.64 -16.57 27.57
N ARG A 220 12.26 -16.60 26.28
CA ARG A 220 13.15 -16.16 25.16
C ARG A 220 12.75 -14.80 24.55
N LYS A 221 12.29 -13.88 25.41
CA LYS A 221 11.60 -12.63 25.02
C LYS A 221 12.42 -11.68 24.14
N ILE A 222 13.73 -11.57 24.36
CA ILE A 222 14.54 -10.49 23.77
C ILE A 222 15.11 -10.88 22.39
N LEU A 223 15.58 -12.12 22.22
CA LEU A 223 16.20 -12.55 20.96
C LEU A 223 15.16 -12.68 19.84
N GLY A 224 13.98 -13.23 20.14
CA GLY A 224 12.90 -13.41 19.16
C GLY A 224 12.31 -12.08 18.66
N GLN A 225 12.16 -11.09 19.54
CA GLN A 225 11.65 -9.77 19.13
C GLN A 225 12.65 -9.01 18.26
N ARG A 226 13.95 -9.05 18.61
CA ARG A 226 15.01 -8.45 17.78
C ARG A 226 15.10 -9.12 16.41
N ALA A 227 15.03 -10.45 16.36
CA ALA A 227 15.05 -11.20 15.11
C ALA A 227 13.87 -10.82 14.19
N ILE A 228 12.63 -10.74 14.73
CA ILE A 228 11.46 -10.32 13.95
C ILE A 228 11.62 -8.88 13.45
N HIS A 229 12.12 -7.97 14.29
CA HIS A 229 12.37 -6.58 13.88
C HIS A 229 13.37 -6.50 12.72
N VAL A 230 14.54 -7.13 12.85
CA VAL A 230 15.58 -7.13 11.82
C VAL A 230 15.09 -7.82 10.54
N LEU A 231 14.47 -8.99 10.67
CA LEU A 231 13.91 -9.71 9.53
C LEU A 231 12.88 -8.88 8.78
N SER A 232 11.99 -8.19 9.50
CA SER A 232 10.95 -7.37 8.87
C SER A 232 11.53 -6.15 8.15
N ILE A 233 12.60 -5.55 8.69
CA ILE A 233 13.35 -4.49 8.00
C ILE A 233 13.98 -5.04 6.72
N ILE A 234 14.66 -6.19 6.79
CA ILE A 234 15.29 -6.84 5.63
C ILE A 234 14.25 -7.14 4.55
N ILE A 235 13.11 -7.76 4.90
CA ILE A 235 12.03 -8.06 3.96
C ILE A 235 11.52 -6.77 3.31
N SER A 236 11.32 -5.71 4.09
CA SER A 236 10.82 -4.43 3.58
C SER A 236 11.82 -3.78 2.60
N ILE A 237 13.13 -3.92 2.86
CA ILE A 237 14.19 -3.44 1.95
C ILE A 237 14.24 -4.29 0.67
N ILE A 238 14.07 -5.61 0.76
CA ILE A 238 14.00 -6.50 -0.42
C ILE A 238 12.88 -6.04 -1.35
N ILE A 239 11.68 -5.83 -0.81
CA ILE A 239 10.53 -5.32 -1.58
C ILE A 239 10.86 -3.96 -2.20
N ALA A 240 11.52 -3.06 -1.45
CA ALA A 240 11.90 -1.76 -1.99
C ALA A 240 12.87 -1.88 -3.18
N VAL A 241 13.87 -2.76 -3.07
CA VAL A 241 14.84 -3.03 -4.14
C VAL A 241 14.16 -3.65 -5.36
N GLU A 242 13.22 -4.58 -5.16
CA GLU A 242 12.40 -5.13 -6.26
C GLU A 242 11.60 -4.04 -6.98
N GLY A 243 11.03 -3.08 -6.25
CA GLY A 243 10.37 -1.90 -6.83
C GLY A 243 11.30 -1.05 -7.69
N VAL A 244 12.54 -0.83 -7.24
CA VAL A 244 13.58 -0.13 -8.02
C VAL A 244 13.89 -0.88 -9.32
N ILE A 245 14.10 -2.20 -9.23
CA ILE A 245 14.40 -3.03 -10.40
C ILE A 245 13.24 -2.98 -11.39
N LEU A 246 12.00 -3.10 -10.91
CA LEU A 246 10.80 -3.04 -11.75
C LEU A 246 10.67 -1.69 -12.46
N ALA A 247 10.90 -0.59 -11.75
CA ALA A 247 10.80 0.76 -12.32
C ALA A 247 11.89 1.08 -13.35
N ILE A 248 13.11 0.56 -13.18
CA ILE A 248 14.25 0.84 -14.08
C ILE A 248 14.26 -0.07 -15.30
N LYS A 249 13.86 -1.32 -15.13
CA LYS A 249 13.99 -2.35 -16.18
C LYS A 249 12.72 -2.59 -16.97
N CYS A 250 11.63 -1.87 -16.71
CA CYS A 250 10.44 -2.07 -17.52
C CYS A 250 10.57 -1.42 -18.89
N GLY A 251 9.98 -2.07 -19.90
CA GLY A 251 9.60 -1.47 -21.17
C GLY A 251 8.10 -1.64 -21.38
N ARG A 252 7.60 -1.32 -22.58
CA ARG A 252 6.20 -1.63 -22.92
C ARG A 252 5.96 -3.13 -22.79
N MET A 253 4.85 -3.44 -22.14
CA MET A 253 4.52 -4.80 -21.72
C MET A 253 3.24 -5.21 -22.44
N SER A 254 3.18 -6.42 -22.98
CA SER A 254 1.92 -7.03 -23.42
C SER A 254 1.72 -8.31 -22.63
N ILE A 255 0.60 -8.39 -21.91
CA ILE A 255 0.21 -9.58 -21.16
C ILE A 255 -0.93 -10.30 -21.88
N GLU A 256 -0.73 -11.58 -22.15
CA GLU A 256 -1.76 -12.47 -22.69
C GLU A 256 -3.06 -12.40 -21.86
N GLY A 257 -4.18 -12.10 -22.52
CA GLY A 257 -5.50 -11.96 -21.89
C GLY A 257 -5.82 -10.59 -21.29
N ILE A 258 -4.88 -9.62 -21.36
CA ILE A 258 -5.08 -8.23 -20.90
C ILE A 258 -4.83 -7.25 -22.04
N GLY A 259 -3.78 -7.49 -22.83
CA GLY A 259 -3.31 -6.62 -23.91
C GLY A 259 -2.08 -5.80 -23.51
N GLY A 260 -1.85 -4.71 -24.23
CA GLY A 260 -0.75 -3.79 -23.98
C GLY A 260 -0.96 -3.02 -22.67
N ILE A 261 0.03 -3.07 -21.79
CA ILE A 261 0.17 -2.25 -20.60
C ILE A 261 1.23 -1.19 -20.92
N LEU A 262 0.84 0.07 -20.71
CA LEU A 262 1.74 1.19 -20.93
C LEU A 262 2.90 1.10 -19.95
N GLU A 263 4.09 1.41 -20.45
CA GLU A 263 5.31 1.42 -19.66
C GLU A 263 5.17 2.28 -18.39
N ARG A 264 4.54 3.45 -18.50
CA ARG A 264 4.28 4.34 -17.36
C ARG A 264 3.54 3.66 -16.21
N THR A 265 2.66 2.71 -16.51
CA THR A 265 1.92 1.94 -15.51
C THR A 265 2.86 1.00 -14.76
N VAL A 266 3.78 0.36 -15.46
CA VAL A 266 4.75 -0.56 -14.84
C VAL A 266 5.78 0.21 -14.01
N VAL A 267 6.29 1.35 -14.53
CA VAL A 267 7.19 2.23 -13.76
C VAL A 267 6.51 2.70 -12.47
N ALA A 268 5.25 3.18 -12.58
CA ALA A 268 4.47 3.65 -11.45
C ALA A 268 4.26 2.56 -10.39
N SER A 269 3.96 1.32 -10.81
CA SER A 269 3.89 0.17 -9.88
C SER A 269 5.23 -0.12 -9.21
N GLY A 270 6.35 -0.04 -9.93
CA GLY A 270 7.69 -0.19 -9.34
C GLY A 270 8.02 0.90 -8.31
N ALA A 271 7.70 2.15 -8.63
CA ALA A 271 7.86 3.28 -7.70
C ALA A 271 6.97 3.13 -6.45
N GLN A 272 5.75 2.62 -6.61
CA GLN A 272 4.84 2.31 -5.50
C GLN A 272 5.41 1.22 -4.58
N LEU A 273 5.87 0.11 -5.15
CA LEU A 273 6.49 -0.99 -4.40
C LEU A 273 7.72 -0.49 -3.61
N PHE A 274 8.53 0.37 -4.23
CA PHE A 274 9.64 1.04 -3.57
C PHE A 274 9.20 1.88 -2.37
N ALA A 275 8.18 2.73 -2.55
CA ALA A 275 7.64 3.57 -1.50
C ALA A 275 7.08 2.75 -0.33
N LEU A 276 6.29 1.71 -0.62
CA LEU A 276 5.70 0.82 0.38
C LEU A 276 6.76 0.02 1.15
N GLY A 277 7.79 -0.46 0.47
CA GLY A 277 8.93 -1.13 1.08
C GLY A 277 9.68 -0.22 2.05
N LEU A 278 10.03 1.01 1.62
CA LEU A 278 10.69 1.99 2.51
C LEU A 278 9.82 2.43 3.67
N LEU A 279 8.51 2.60 3.45
CA LEU A 279 7.57 2.97 4.50
C LEU A 279 7.45 1.86 5.54
N SER A 280 7.33 0.60 5.10
CA SER A 280 7.32 -0.56 6.00
C SER A 280 8.62 -0.64 6.83
N ALA A 281 9.78 -0.48 6.19
CA ALA A 281 11.08 -0.49 6.88
C ALA A 281 11.16 0.63 7.94
N SER A 282 10.75 1.85 7.57
CA SER A 282 10.74 3.01 8.45
C SER A 282 9.84 2.78 9.66
N LEU A 283 8.64 2.21 9.47
CA LEU A 283 7.71 1.90 10.56
C LEU A 283 8.28 0.84 11.54
N TRP A 284 9.08 -0.11 11.05
CA TRP A 284 9.75 -1.09 11.89
C TRP A 284 10.91 -0.52 12.69
N ILE A 285 11.65 0.44 12.13
CA ILE A 285 12.72 1.18 12.82
C ILE A 285 12.12 2.09 13.90
N LEU A 286 10.99 2.74 13.59
CA LEU A 286 10.31 3.70 14.47
C LEU A 286 9.46 3.03 15.52
N ASN A 287 10.06 2.22 16.39
CA ASN A 287 9.36 1.48 17.42
C ASN A 287 8.27 2.32 18.16
N ARG A 288 7.26 1.65 18.73
CA ARG A 288 6.07 2.27 19.33
C ARG A 288 6.39 3.44 20.28
N GLU A 289 7.47 3.36 21.03
CA GLU A 289 7.91 4.39 21.96
C GLU A 289 8.36 5.67 21.27
N ILE A 290 9.09 5.54 20.16
CA ILE A 290 9.55 6.67 19.34
C ILE A 290 8.33 7.36 18.73
N LEU A 291 7.44 6.62 18.07
CA LEU A 291 6.24 7.18 17.43
C LEU A 291 5.27 7.90 18.36
N LEU A 292 5.20 7.49 19.64
CA LEU A 292 4.37 8.20 20.63
C LEU A 292 4.99 9.54 21.07
N ARG A 293 6.31 9.68 20.96
CA ARG A 293 7.04 10.92 21.24
C ARG A 293 7.14 11.82 20.02
N MET A 294 6.96 11.24 18.84
CA MET A 294 7.09 11.96 17.58
C MET A 294 5.99 12.98 17.37
N ARG A 295 6.40 14.14 16.87
CA ARG A 295 5.46 15.18 16.42
C ARG A 295 4.85 14.77 15.07
N ALA A 296 3.63 15.23 14.78
CA ALA A 296 3.00 15.07 13.44
C ALA A 296 3.97 15.40 12.32
N ALA A 297 4.71 16.48 12.59
CA ALA A 297 5.76 17.02 11.80
C ALA A 297 6.78 16.01 11.29
N GLU A 298 7.27 15.18 12.21
CA GLU A 298 8.36 14.26 11.95
C GLU A 298 7.89 13.08 11.09
N ILE A 299 6.63 12.68 11.26
CA ILE A 299 6.03 11.63 10.44
C ILE A 299 5.74 12.13 9.03
N VAL A 300 5.20 13.34 8.88
CA VAL A 300 5.02 13.97 7.56
C VAL A 300 6.38 14.07 6.84
N ALA A 301 7.45 14.41 7.55
CA ALA A 301 8.80 14.46 6.98
C ALA A 301 9.28 13.10 6.43
N ILE A 302 9.02 11.99 7.12
CA ILE A 302 9.36 10.64 6.62
C ILE A 302 8.59 10.34 5.35
N VAL A 303 7.27 10.55 5.38
CA VAL A 303 6.40 10.25 4.23
C VAL A 303 6.77 11.11 3.04
N ALA A 304 7.05 12.40 3.25
CA ALA A 304 7.52 13.30 2.21
C ALA A 304 8.86 12.84 1.62
N SER A 305 9.81 12.41 2.46
CA SER A 305 11.11 11.91 1.99
C SER A 305 10.97 10.64 1.15
N ILE A 306 10.09 9.72 1.56
CA ILE A 306 9.76 8.51 0.80
C ILE A 306 9.06 8.86 -0.52
N ALA A 307 8.11 9.79 -0.49
CA ALA A 307 7.40 10.26 -1.67
C ALA A 307 8.34 10.90 -2.69
N ILE A 308 9.23 11.80 -2.25
CA ILE A 308 10.27 12.40 -3.10
C ILE A 308 11.16 11.32 -3.71
N ALA A 309 11.57 10.33 -2.91
CA ALA A 309 12.39 9.22 -3.41
C ALA A 309 11.65 8.40 -4.48
N SER A 310 10.36 8.08 -4.27
CA SER A 310 9.54 7.34 -5.23
C SER A 310 9.25 8.13 -6.50
N GLU A 311 9.05 9.45 -6.40
CA GLU A 311 8.89 10.32 -7.56
C GLU A 311 10.19 10.40 -8.37
N GLY A 312 11.34 10.48 -7.70
CA GLY A 312 12.64 10.38 -8.38
C GLY A 312 12.78 9.08 -9.17
N LEU A 313 12.39 7.96 -8.56
CA LEU A 313 12.38 6.66 -9.23
C LEU A 313 11.39 6.62 -10.42
N LEU A 314 10.22 7.22 -10.28
CA LEU A 314 9.23 7.34 -11.34
C LEU A 314 9.79 8.14 -12.54
N VAL A 315 10.36 9.32 -12.29
CA VAL A 315 10.99 10.16 -13.31
C VAL A 315 12.13 9.40 -13.99
N MET A 316 12.96 8.71 -13.21
CA MET A 316 14.09 7.93 -13.71
C MET A 316 13.64 6.79 -14.64
N GLY A 317 12.61 6.03 -14.24
CA GLY A 317 12.06 4.94 -15.04
C GLY A 317 11.36 5.43 -16.31
N LEU A 318 10.64 6.56 -16.25
CA LEU A 318 10.00 7.17 -17.42
C LEU A 318 11.00 7.78 -18.41
N ALA A 319 12.21 8.13 -17.95
CA ALA A 319 13.27 8.69 -18.80
C ALA A 319 14.01 7.63 -19.63
N ALA A 320 14.13 6.40 -19.13
CA ALA A 320 14.84 5.30 -19.80
C ALA A 320 14.38 5.01 -21.26
N PRO A 321 13.08 5.03 -21.60
CA PRO A 321 12.59 4.84 -22.98
C PRO A 321 12.45 6.13 -23.81
N ALA A 322 12.69 7.31 -23.22
CA ALA A 322 12.18 8.54 -23.80
C ALA A 322 13.08 9.12 -24.90
N ASN A 323 12.63 9.04 -26.16
CA ASN A 323 13.05 9.97 -27.21
C ASN A 323 12.39 11.34 -26.90
N VAL A 324 13.01 12.11 -26.01
CA VAL A 324 12.57 13.46 -25.65
C VAL A 324 12.85 14.41 -26.82
N GLN A 325 11.87 14.59 -27.70
CA GLN A 325 11.88 15.67 -28.67
C GLN A 325 11.33 16.94 -28.00
N SER A 326 12.18 17.69 -27.30
CA SER A 326 11.86 19.06 -26.88
C SER A 326 12.41 20.07 -27.89
N ILE A 327 11.79 21.26 -27.95
CA ILE A 327 12.39 22.45 -28.58
C ILE A 327 13.64 22.76 -27.74
N GLY A 328 14.80 22.24 -28.16
CA GLY A 328 16.08 22.38 -27.44
C GLY A 328 16.85 21.08 -27.14
N GLY A 329 16.30 19.89 -27.44
CA GLY A 329 17.06 18.64 -27.36
C GLY A 329 17.49 18.23 -25.95
N ILE A 330 16.61 18.33 -24.95
CA ILE A 330 16.89 17.80 -23.61
C ILE A 330 17.08 16.27 -23.74
N ALA A 331 18.29 15.79 -23.50
CA ALA A 331 18.61 14.38 -23.63
C ALA A 331 17.88 13.55 -22.55
N ALA A 332 17.51 12.31 -22.89
CA ALA A 332 16.96 11.34 -21.94
C ALA A 332 17.86 11.16 -20.71
N SER A 333 19.18 11.30 -20.88
CA SER A 333 20.16 11.28 -19.81
C SER A 333 19.94 12.40 -18.79
N THR A 334 19.55 13.60 -19.21
CA THR A 334 19.29 14.73 -18.30
C THR A 334 18.08 14.46 -17.41
N VAL A 335 16.98 13.93 -17.97
CA VAL A 335 15.78 13.58 -17.19
C VAL A 335 16.07 12.41 -16.24
N ASN A 336 16.85 11.43 -16.70
CA ASN A 336 17.29 10.31 -15.87
C ASN A 336 18.18 10.80 -14.69
N THR A 337 19.13 11.71 -14.95
CA THR A 337 19.94 12.33 -13.89
C THR A 337 19.10 13.10 -12.88
N ALA A 338 18.09 13.86 -13.33
CA ALA A 338 17.18 14.56 -12.43
C ALA A 338 16.37 13.58 -11.55
N GLY A 339 15.85 12.49 -12.14
CA GLY A 339 15.18 11.43 -11.38
C GLY A 339 16.10 10.77 -10.34
N MET A 340 17.34 10.47 -10.73
CA MET A 340 18.35 9.92 -9.83
C MET A 340 18.73 10.88 -8.70
N GLN A 341 18.81 12.18 -8.99
CA GLN A 341 19.02 13.22 -7.99
C GLN A 341 17.88 13.24 -6.98
N LEU A 342 16.62 13.30 -7.43
CA LEU A 342 15.45 13.27 -6.54
C LEU A 342 15.40 12.00 -5.68
N LEU A 343 15.70 10.84 -6.28
CA LEU A 343 15.81 9.56 -5.56
C LEU A 343 16.87 9.64 -4.44
N ALA A 344 18.07 10.12 -4.78
CA ALA A 344 19.17 10.24 -3.85
C ALA A 344 18.87 11.25 -2.73
N LEU A 345 18.30 12.41 -3.06
CA LEU A 345 17.92 13.45 -2.11
C LEU A 345 16.83 12.96 -1.15
N GLY A 346 15.80 12.25 -1.64
CA GLY A 346 14.78 11.64 -0.80
C GLY A 346 15.36 10.62 0.19
N ILE A 347 16.26 9.75 -0.28
CA ILE A 347 16.95 8.76 0.58
C ILE A 347 17.87 9.44 1.60
N ILE A 348 18.68 10.43 1.18
CA ILE A 348 19.56 11.19 2.08
C ILE A 348 18.74 11.87 3.18
N THR A 349 17.60 12.46 2.83
CA THR A 349 16.70 13.10 3.81
C THR A 349 16.15 12.09 4.79
N LEU A 350 15.73 10.91 4.32
CA LEU A 350 15.26 9.82 5.17
C LEU A 350 16.36 9.32 6.12
N ILE A 351 17.59 9.12 5.62
CA ILE A 351 18.75 8.69 6.42
C ILE A 351 19.14 9.75 7.45
N ALA A 352 19.23 11.03 7.04
CA ALA A 352 19.54 12.12 7.94
C ALA A 352 18.50 12.21 9.06
N TRP A 353 17.23 12.03 8.71
CA TRP A 353 16.16 12.01 9.67
C TRP A 353 16.24 10.82 10.64
N LEU A 354 16.53 9.62 10.14
CA LEU A 354 16.75 8.44 10.99
C LEU A 354 17.94 8.66 11.92
N ALA A 355 19.05 9.20 11.40
CA ALA A 355 20.25 9.51 12.17
C ALA A 355 19.98 10.56 13.26
N LYS A 356 19.19 11.61 12.96
CA LYS A 356 18.79 12.63 13.94
C LYS A 356 18.11 12.00 15.16
N ASN A 357 17.13 11.13 14.91
CA ASN A 357 16.31 10.56 15.98
C ASN A 357 17.05 9.44 16.73
N PHE A 358 17.79 8.59 16.01
CA PHE A 358 18.57 7.53 16.62
C PHE A 358 19.74 8.07 17.46
N ALA A 359 20.42 9.14 17.00
CA ALA A 359 21.48 9.80 17.75
C ALA A 359 20.94 10.50 19.01
N SER A 360 19.71 11.04 18.95
CA SER A 360 19.09 11.65 20.14
C SER A 360 18.74 10.64 21.22
N GLU A 361 18.48 9.38 20.87
CA GLU A 361 18.00 8.34 21.78
C GLU A 361 19.12 7.47 22.35
N ILE A 362 20.11 7.09 21.52
CA ILE A 362 21.20 6.20 21.96
C ILE A 362 22.40 6.95 22.52
N LEU A 363 22.75 8.09 21.92
CA LEU A 363 24.02 8.74 22.22
C LEU A 363 23.92 9.77 23.35
N ASN A 364 22.73 10.15 23.80
CA ASN A 364 22.40 11.07 24.92
C ASN A 364 23.20 12.40 25.02
N GLU A 365 24.15 12.68 24.11
CA GLU A 365 25.23 13.66 24.32
C GLU A 365 25.78 14.31 23.04
N ARG A 366 25.22 14.07 21.84
CA ARG A 366 25.72 14.70 20.61
C ARG A 366 24.69 15.60 19.92
N PRO A 367 24.40 16.80 20.48
CA PRO A 367 23.55 17.81 19.83
C PRO A 367 24.07 18.20 18.44
N ILE A 368 25.36 17.99 18.17
CA ILE A 368 26.00 18.26 16.89
C ILE A 368 25.43 17.37 15.78
N ILE A 369 25.27 16.05 15.99
CA ILE A 369 24.77 15.13 14.95
C ILE A 369 23.32 15.46 14.60
N ALA A 370 22.49 15.70 15.61
CA ALA A 370 21.09 16.11 15.42
C ALA A 370 20.96 17.47 14.69
N LYS A 371 21.86 18.41 14.99
CA LYS A 371 21.94 19.70 14.28
C LYS A 371 22.35 19.52 12.82
N ILE A 372 23.44 18.77 12.56
CA ILE A 372 23.91 18.46 11.20
C ILE A 372 22.81 17.79 10.39
N ALA A 373 22.16 16.77 10.93
CA ALA A 373 21.06 16.09 10.28
C ALA A 373 19.86 17.02 9.98
N SER A 374 19.54 17.94 10.90
CA SER A 374 18.49 18.93 10.66
C SER A 374 18.86 19.90 9.54
N TYR A 375 20.11 20.36 9.47
CA TYR A 375 20.59 21.18 8.37
C TYR A 375 20.56 20.44 7.04
N ILE A 376 20.98 19.17 7.01
CA ILE A 376 20.89 18.33 5.80
C ILE A 376 19.44 18.25 5.30
N ILE A 377 18.48 17.98 6.19
CA ILE A 377 17.06 17.91 5.82
C ILE A 377 16.59 19.25 5.21
N ILE A 378 16.92 20.38 5.84
CA ILE A 378 16.51 21.72 5.35
C ILE A 378 17.15 22.03 4.00
N ILE A 379 18.45 21.79 3.84
CA ILE A 379 19.18 22.04 2.59
C ILE A 379 18.61 21.18 1.47
N VAL A 380 18.42 19.88 1.70
CA VAL A 380 17.91 18.97 0.68
C VAL A 380 16.48 19.31 0.28
N THR A 381 15.60 19.59 1.24
CA THR A 381 14.21 19.98 0.94
C THR A 381 14.16 21.31 0.19
N PHE A 382 15.03 22.26 0.51
CA PHE A 382 15.16 23.50 -0.26
C PHE A 382 15.60 23.24 -1.71
N ILE A 383 16.59 22.37 -1.93
CA ILE A 383 17.02 21.97 -3.28
C ILE A 383 15.85 21.38 -4.07
N VAL A 384 15.12 20.42 -3.48
CA VAL A 384 13.95 19.79 -4.13
C VAL A 384 12.86 20.83 -4.45
N ALA A 385 12.59 21.77 -3.54
CA ALA A 385 11.60 22.83 -3.78
C ALA A 385 12.00 23.73 -4.96
N VAL A 386 13.28 24.09 -5.05
CA VAL A 386 13.82 24.90 -6.16
C VAL A 386 13.74 24.11 -7.48
N GLU A 387 14.14 22.85 -7.49
CA GLU A 387 14.02 21.97 -8.68
C GLU A 387 12.56 21.83 -9.14
N SER A 388 11.64 21.73 -8.19
CA SER A 388 10.20 21.64 -8.48
C SER A 388 9.65 22.91 -9.16
N LEU A 389 10.13 24.10 -8.77
CA LEU A 389 9.82 25.36 -9.46
C LEU A 389 10.34 25.37 -10.89
N PHE A 390 11.53 24.83 -11.13
CA PHE A 390 12.04 24.66 -12.49
C PHE A 390 11.14 23.72 -13.30
N VAL A 391 10.78 22.55 -12.76
CA VAL A 391 9.87 21.60 -13.44
C VAL A 391 8.54 22.26 -13.79
N MET A 392 7.94 23.02 -12.88
CA MET A 392 6.69 23.76 -13.14
C MET A 392 6.83 24.76 -14.29
N ASN A 393 7.93 25.51 -14.34
CA ASN A 393 8.20 26.46 -15.43
C ASN A 393 8.39 25.74 -16.78
N PHE A 394 9.07 24.59 -16.78
CA PHE A 394 9.31 23.80 -18.00
C PHE A 394 8.10 22.97 -18.46
N ALA A 395 7.10 22.76 -17.60
CA ALA A 395 5.90 21.98 -17.92
C ALA A 395 5.16 22.53 -19.15
N SER A 396 5.14 23.86 -19.31
CA SER A 396 4.49 24.53 -20.45
C SER A 396 5.22 24.36 -21.79
N VAL A 397 6.50 23.96 -21.78
CA VAL A 397 7.38 23.90 -22.96
C VAL A 397 7.77 22.45 -23.33
N THR A 398 7.44 21.48 -22.49
CA THR A 398 7.89 20.09 -22.63
C THR A 398 6.75 19.15 -23.00
N THR A 399 6.85 18.49 -24.15
CA THR A 399 5.97 17.36 -24.53
C THR A 399 6.77 16.09 -24.66
N ILE A 400 6.46 15.08 -23.84
CA ILE A 400 7.12 13.77 -23.89
C ILE A 400 6.26 12.82 -24.74
N LYS A 401 6.72 12.51 -25.97
CA LYS A 401 5.97 11.71 -26.95
C LYS A 401 6.01 10.19 -26.70
N SER A 402 7.02 9.66 -25.99
CA SER A 402 7.28 8.21 -25.91
C SER A 402 6.33 7.43 -24.98
N ALA A 403 5.73 8.06 -23.96
CA ALA A 403 4.99 7.39 -22.88
C ALA A 403 3.44 7.46 -23.01
N GLY A 404 2.93 7.77 -24.22
CA GLY A 404 1.53 8.16 -24.40
C GLY A 404 1.32 9.54 -23.76
N THR A 405 1.52 10.61 -24.55
CA THR A 405 1.46 12.03 -24.18
C THR A 405 1.31 12.30 -22.67
N LEU A 406 2.43 12.28 -21.94
CA LEU A 406 2.48 12.98 -20.65
C LEU A 406 2.18 14.44 -20.97
N THR A 407 1.00 14.89 -20.55
CA THR A 407 0.55 16.25 -20.85
C THR A 407 1.33 17.24 -20.01
N ALA A 408 1.43 18.49 -20.47
CA ALA A 408 1.95 19.59 -19.68
C ALA A 408 1.31 19.64 -18.27
N ASN A 409 0.02 19.29 -18.17
CA ASN A 409 -0.71 19.23 -16.92
C ASN A 409 -0.16 18.16 -15.96
N THR A 410 0.21 16.98 -16.47
CA THR A 410 0.77 15.90 -15.62
C THR A 410 2.14 16.31 -15.05
N ILE A 411 2.97 16.94 -15.88
CA ILE A 411 4.29 17.45 -15.45
C ILE A 411 4.12 18.59 -14.43
N LEU A 412 3.16 19.49 -14.68
CA LEU A 412 2.83 20.59 -13.77
C LEU A 412 2.32 20.08 -12.42
N ILE A 413 1.40 19.10 -12.42
CA ILE A 413 0.85 18.50 -11.19
C ILE A 413 1.97 17.83 -10.39
N GLY A 414 2.86 17.06 -11.04
CA GLY A 414 4.03 16.47 -10.39
C GLY A 414 4.97 17.52 -9.79
N GLY A 415 5.25 18.60 -10.52
CA GLY A 415 6.06 19.72 -10.03
C GLY A 415 5.43 20.44 -8.83
N VAL A 416 4.13 20.72 -8.88
CA VAL A 416 3.38 21.31 -7.75
C VAL A 416 3.40 20.38 -6.55
N GLN A 417 3.21 19.08 -6.75
CA GLN A 417 3.22 18.10 -5.67
C GLN A 417 4.59 18.02 -4.99
N LEU A 418 5.69 17.92 -5.76
CA LEU A 418 7.05 17.90 -5.24
C LEU A 418 7.37 19.19 -4.47
N PHE A 419 6.94 20.34 -5.00
CA PHE A 419 7.12 21.63 -4.33
C PHE A 419 6.38 21.69 -2.99
N ILE A 420 5.13 21.24 -2.94
CA ILE A 420 4.35 21.17 -1.71
C ILE A 420 5.04 20.24 -0.71
N LEU A 421 5.42 19.02 -1.12
CA LEU A 421 6.11 18.07 -0.24
C LEU A 421 7.42 18.64 0.31
N ALA A 422 8.20 19.30 -0.55
CA ALA A 422 9.48 19.88 -0.22
C ALA A 422 9.39 21.12 0.67
N ILE A 423 8.32 21.92 0.59
CA ILE A 423 8.12 23.11 1.44
C ILE A 423 7.44 22.77 2.76
N VAL A 424 6.48 21.85 2.73
CA VAL A 424 5.75 21.44 3.93
C VAL A 424 6.73 20.91 4.98
N GLN A 425 7.73 20.14 4.59
CA GLN A 425 8.72 19.55 5.50
C GLN A 425 9.54 20.60 6.32
N PRO A 426 10.22 21.60 5.73
CA PRO A 426 10.96 22.61 6.47
C PRO A 426 10.05 23.58 7.25
N ILE A 427 8.88 23.96 6.74
CA ILE A 427 7.91 24.79 7.50
C ILE A 427 7.52 24.07 8.79
N ILE A 428 7.19 22.79 8.66
CA ILE A 428 6.76 21.95 9.77
C ILE A 428 7.91 21.71 10.77
N LEU A 429 9.15 21.57 10.30
CA LEU A 429 10.33 21.36 11.16
C LEU A 429 10.79 22.63 11.88
N THR A 430 10.50 23.82 11.33
CA THR A 430 10.90 25.12 11.87
C THR A 430 9.84 25.75 12.78
N MET A 431 8.57 25.34 12.68
CA MET A 431 7.50 25.81 13.55
C MET A 431 7.60 25.19 14.96
N PRO A 432 7.92 25.97 16.02
CA PRO A 432 8.17 25.40 17.34
C PRO A 432 6.88 25.08 18.15
N PHE A 433 5.68 25.46 17.68
CA PHE A 433 4.53 25.64 18.58
C PHE A 433 3.18 25.07 18.14
N ILE A 434 3.07 24.34 17.03
CA ILE A 434 1.77 23.73 16.69
C ILE A 434 1.68 22.38 17.40
N SER A 435 1.09 22.37 18.59
CA SER A 435 0.51 21.16 19.16
C SER A 435 -0.65 20.73 18.26
N VAL A 436 -0.32 20.03 17.18
CA VAL A 436 -1.32 19.48 16.27
C VAL A 436 -2.15 18.50 17.10
N ASP A 437 -3.46 18.76 17.22
CA ASP A 437 -4.32 17.85 17.96
C ASP A 437 -4.26 16.44 17.31
N ALA A 438 -4.50 15.41 18.10
CA ALA A 438 -4.38 14.02 17.62
C ALA A 438 -5.32 13.71 16.44
N LYS A 439 -6.34 14.55 16.20
CA LYS A 439 -7.28 14.43 15.08
C LYS A 439 -6.68 14.99 13.78
N THR A 440 -6.13 16.19 13.81
CA THR A 440 -5.44 16.85 12.70
C THR A 440 -4.19 16.08 12.31
N PHE A 441 -3.48 15.51 13.28
CA PHE A 441 -2.37 14.58 13.05
C PHE A 441 -2.82 13.36 12.22
N LYS A 442 -3.89 12.69 12.66
CA LYS A 442 -4.41 11.49 11.98
C LYS A 442 -4.89 11.82 10.58
N THR A 443 -5.47 13.00 10.40
CA THR A 443 -5.99 13.45 9.11
C THR A 443 -4.86 13.81 8.17
N ALA A 444 -3.88 14.60 8.60
CA ALA A 444 -2.71 14.97 7.81
C ALA A 444 -1.89 13.74 7.40
N PHE A 445 -1.62 12.82 8.33
CA PHE A 445 -0.89 11.60 8.01
C PHE A 445 -1.70 10.64 7.14
N ALA A 446 -3.01 10.50 7.36
CA ALA A 446 -3.87 9.71 6.47
C ALA A 446 -3.94 10.30 5.06
N VAL A 447 -3.94 11.64 4.92
CA VAL A 447 -3.85 12.32 3.63
C VAL A 447 -2.48 12.12 2.99
N SER A 448 -1.37 12.22 3.74
CA SER A 448 -0.03 11.94 3.21
C SER A 448 0.14 10.47 2.79
N LEU A 449 -0.43 9.53 3.56
CA LEU A 449 -0.45 8.12 3.23
C LEU A 449 -1.35 7.86 2.01
N PHE A 450 -2.51 8.50 1.93
CA PHE A 450 -3.40 8.45 0.78
C PHE A 450 -2.71 8.99 -0.48
N LEU A 451 -1.98 10.11 -0.37
CA LEU A 451 -1.19 10.65 -1.47
C LEU A 451 -0.11 9.64 -1.90
N VAL A 452 0.69 9.08 -0.98
CA VAL A 452 1.69 8.05 -1.34
C VAL A 452 1.05 6.78 -1.95
N LEU A 453 -0.14 6.40 -1.50
CA LEU A 453 -0.87 5.22 -2.00
C LEU A 453 -1.62 5.48 -3.33
N MET A 454 -1.99 6.72 -3.62
CA MET A 454 -2.84 7.09 -4.78
C MET A 454 -2.08 7.81 -5.89
N VAL A 455 -0.87 8.31 -5.64
CA VAL A 455 -0.02 8.98 -6.62
C VAL A 455 0.24 8.10 -7.87
N PRO A 456 0.61 6.82 -7.74
CA PRO A 456 0.81 5.97 -8.92
C PRO A 456 -0.49 5.72 -9.71
N PRO A 457 -1.64 5.34 -9.09
CA PRO A 457 -2.92 5.22 -9.80
C PRO A 457 -3.42 6.53 -10.45
N ALA A 458 -3.23 7.68 -9.80
CA ALA A 458 -3.67 8.98 -10.31
C ALA A 458 -2.81 9.49 -11.49
N LEU A 459 -1.57 9.03 -11.61
CA LEU A 459 -0.69 9.30 -12.76
C LEU A 459 -0.90 8.31 -13.91
N ILE A 460 -1.63 7.21 -13.67
CA ILE A 460 -1.97 6.18 -14.67
C ILE A 460 -3.29 6.49 -15.38
N LEU A 461 -4.28 7.03 -14.65
CA LEU A 461 -5.54 7.58 -15.17
C LEU A 461 -5.29 8.88 -15.94
#